data_AF-Q9RIJ0-F1
#
_entry.id   AF-Q9RIJ0-F1
#
_cell.length_a   1.000
_cell.length_b   1.000
_cell.length_c   1.000
_cell.angle_alpha   90.00
_cell.angle_beta   90.00
_cell.angle_gamma   90.00
#
_symmetry.space_group_name_H-M   'P 1'
#
loop_
_entity.id
_entity.type
_entity.pdbx_description
1 polymer ?
#
loop_
_entity_poly.entity_id
_entity_poly.type
_entity_poly.pdbx_seq_one_letter_code
_entity_poly.pdbx_strand_id
1 'polypeptide(L)'
;KQFSFHFRADLAGIQIRVSNIEPGLCAGTEFSKVRCNGDEARVKTIYQGAHSTQPQDIASPVSWVIHQPPHVNVNRIELMPSSP
;
A
#
# COMPACT_ATOMS: atom_id res chain seq x y z
N LYS A 1 6.16 -3.24 -8.06
CA LYS A 1 5.76 -2.81 -9.43
C LYS A 1 6.15 -3.81 -10.52
N GLN A 2 7.42 -3.97 -10.90
CA GLN A 2 7.78 -4.77 -12.10
C GLN A 2 7.39 -6.24 -12.01
N PHE A 3 7.59 -6.87 -10.84
CA PHE A 3 7.15 -8.24 -10.59
C PHE A 3 5.65 -8.43 -10.85
N SER A 4 4.81 -7.52 -10.33
CA SER A 4 3.36 -7.56 -10.53
C SER A 4 2.96 -7.45 -12.00
N PHE A 5 3.70 -6.69 -12.82
CA PHE A 5 3.43 -6.58 -14.25
C PHE A 5 3.82 -7.84 -15.02
N HIS A 6 4.98 -8.43 -14.71
CA HIS A 6 5.36 -9.71 -15.31
C HIS A 6 4.38 -10.81 -14.93
N PHE A 7 3.95 -10.87 -13.67
CA PHE A 7 2.96 -11.84 -13.23
C PHE A 7 1.63 -11.70 -13.98
N ARG A 8 1.21 -10.50 -14.36
CA ARG A 8 0.04 -10.32 -15.24
C ARG A 8 0.24 -10.86 -16.65
N ALA A 9 1.45 -10.73 -17.20
CA ALA A 9 1.76 -11.29 -18.52
C ALA A 9 1.73 -12.83 -18.47
N ASP A 10 2.29 -13.42 -17.40
CA ASP A 10 2.30 -14.88 -17.20
C ASP A 10 0.88 -15.46 -17.03
N LEU A 11 -0.05 -14.67 -16.48
CA LEU A 11 -1.44 -15.07 -16.23
C LEU A 11 -2.41 -14.64 -17.34
N ALA A 12 -1.90 -14.16 -18.47
CA ALA A 12 -2.76 -13.76 -19.59
C ALA A 12 -3.59 -14.94 -20.11
N GLY A 13 -4.90 -14.74 -20.22
CA GLY A 13 -5.84 -15.78 -20.68
C GLY A 13 -6.48 -16.61 -19.56
N ILE A 14 -6.08 -16.43 -18.30
CA ILE A 14 -6.79 -16.97 -17.14
C ILE A 14 -7.35 -15.84 -16.27
N GLN A 15 -8.49 -16.08 -15.61
CA GLN A 15 -9.22 -15.05 -14.85
C GLN A 15 -8.62 -14.77 -13.46
N ILE A 16 -7.29 -14.61 -13.38
CA ILE A 16 -6.59 -14.19 -12.17
C ILE A 16 -6.21 -12.72 -12.29
N ARG A 17 -6.52 -11.96 -11.23
CA ARG A 17 -6.21 -10.52 -11.12
C ARG A 17 -4.95 -10.30 -10.29
N VAL A 18 -4.16 -9.29 -10.67
CA VAL A 18 -2.94 -8.88 -9.95
C VAL A 18 -2.95 -7.36 -9.81
N SER A 19 -2.78 -6.89 -8.58
CA SER A 19 -2.77 -5.47 -8.23
C SER A 19 -1.60 -5.15 -7.31
N ASN A 20 -0.86 -4.08 -7.59
CA ASN A 20 0.19 -3.58 -6.71
C ASN A 20 -0.31 -2.37 -5.90
N ILE A 21 -0.30 -2.47 -4.57
CA ILE A 21 -0.69 -1.38 -3.65
C ILE A 21 0.57 -0.73 -3.11
N GLU A 22 0.72 0.57 -3.33
CA GLU A 22 1.94 1.33 -3.06
C GLU A 22 1.65 2.50 -2.10
N PRO A 23 1.61 2.23 -0.78
CA PRO A 23 1.42 3.26 0.23
C PRO A 23 2.71 4.04 0.52
N GLY A 24 2.54 5.32 0.79
CA GLY A 24 3.55 6.22 1.33
C GLY A 24 3.70 6.12 2.85
N LEU A 25 3.85 7.27 3.50
CA LEU A 25 4.04 7.34 4.95
C LEU A 25 2.74 6.96 5.69
N CYS A 26 2.75 5.78 6.30
CA CYS A 26 1.66 5.26 7.11
C CYS A 26 2.09 5.13 8.58
N ALA A 27 1.35 5.79 9.47
CA ALA A 27 1.50 5.69 10.92
C ALA A 27 0.54 4.62 11.48
N GLY A 28 0.59 4.38 12.79
CA GLY A 28 -0.35 3.45 13.45
C GLY A 28 -0.12 1.97 13.12
N THR A 29 1.05 1.63 12.57
CA THR A 29 1.52 0.24 12.37
C THR A 29 2.87 0.03 13.04
N GLU A 30 3.31 -1.22 13.10
CA GLU A 30 4.60 -1.61 13.63
C GLU A 30 5.75 -1.41 12.61
N PHE A 31 5.47 -0.98 11.37
CA PHE A 31 6.46 -0.93 10.30
C PHE A 31 7.73 -0.17 10.68
N SER A 32 7.59 1.07 11.15
CA SER A 32 8.75 1.89 11.52
C SER A 32 9.43 1.38 12.79
N LYS A 33 8.69 0.78 13.72
CA LYS A 33 9.25 0.15 14.92
C LYS A 33 10.15 -1.02 14.58
N VAL A 34 9.69 -1.92 13.70
CA VAL A 34 10.49 -3.03 13.18
C VAL A 34 11.70 -2.50 12.40
N ARG A 35 11.49 -1.53 11.49
CA ARG A 35 12.56 -0.92 10.69
C ARG A 35 13.64 -0.24 11.53
N CYS A 36 13.27 0.32 12.68
CA CYS A 36 14.18 1.02 13.59
C CYS A 36 14.66 0.12 14.74
N ASN A 37 14.49 -1.21 14.66
CA ASN A 37 14.91 -2.16 15.69
C ASN A 37 14.40 -1.81 17.10
N GLY A 38 13.20 -1.25 17.21
CA GLY A 38 12.60 -0.85 18.49
C GLY A 38 13.04 0.52 19.04
N ASP A 39 13.81 1.32 18.30
CA ASP A 39 14.17 2.69 18.69
C ASP A 39 12.95 3.64 18.57
N GLU A 40 12.19 3.76 19.65
CA GLU A 40 10.97 4.57 19.73
C GLU A 40 11.23 6.08 19.51
N ALA A 41 12.41 6.59 19.88
CA ALA A 41 12.73 8.01 19.69
C ALA A 41 12.91 8.33 18.20
N ARG A 42 13.58 7.44 17.47
CA ARG A 42 13.73 7.54 16.02
C ARG A 42 12.39 7.37 15.31
N VAL A 43 11.55 6.42 15.75
CA VAL A 43 10.19 6.24 15.21
C VAL A 43 9.36 7.50 15.36
N LYS A 44 9.36 8.12 16.56
CA LYS A 44 8.61 9.36 16.82
C LYS A 44 9.03 10.48 15.85
N THR A 45 10.32 10.58 15.55
CA THR A 45 10.87 11.61 14.65
C THR A 45 10.38 11.43 13.21
N ILE A 46 10.20 10.19 12.73
CA ILE A 46 9.72 9.89 11.36
C ILE A 46 8.33 10.48 11.10
N TYR A 47 7.46 10.44 12.11
CA TYR A 47 6.06 10.86 11.99
C TYR A 47 5.78 12.25 12.56
N GLN A 48 6.78 12.92 13.13
CA GLN A 48 6.59 14.21 13.79
C GLN A 48 6.16 15.28 12.77
N GLY A 49 5.00 15.90 13.02
CA GLY A 49 4.45 16.95 12.16
C GLY A 49 3.90 16.45 10.81
N ALA A 50 3.89 15.13 10.58
CA ALA A 50 3.38 14.55 9.34
C ALA A 50 1.89 14.18 9.45
N HIS A 51 1.09 14.62 8.49
CA HIS A 51 -0.30 14.18 8.29
C HIS A 51 -0.34 12.79 7.62
N SER A 52 0.27 11.80 8.28
CA SER A 52 0.47 10.45 7.74
C SER A 52 -0.85 9.71 7.53
N THR A 53 -0.89 8.84 6.52
CA THR A 53 -2.02 7.90 6.35
C THR A 53 -2.09 6.94 7.54
N GLN A 54 -3.27 6.37 7.75
CA GLN A 54 -3.54 5.37 8.77
C GLN A 54 -3.81 4.01 8.13
N PRO A 55 -3.75 2.90 8.88
CA PRO A 55 -3.96 1.55 8.32
C PRO A 55 -5.28 1.41 7.56
N GLN A 56 -6.33 2.11 8.01
CA GLN A 56 -7.65 2.12 7.39
C GLN A 56 -7.64 2.78 5.99
N ASP A 57 -6.74 3.74 5.76
CA ASP A 57 -6.57 4.41 4.47
C ASP A 57 -5.90 3.48 3.43
N ILE A 58 -5.21 2.42 3.87
CA ILE A 58 -4.64 1.38 3.01
C ILE A 58 -5.67 0.26 2.80
N ALA A 59 -6.36 -0.14 3.88
CA ALA A 59 -7.37 -1.19 3.84
C ALA A 59 -8.54 -0.84 2.90
N SER A 60 -8.94 0.43 2.87
CA SER A 60 -10.04 0.92 2.04
C SER A 60 -9.80 0.70 0.53
N PRO A 61 -8.67 1.15 -0.06
CA PRO A 61 -8.30 0.80 -1.43
C PRO A 61 -8.20 -0.69 -1.71
N VAL A 62 -7.66 -1.50 -0.77
CA VAL A 62 -7.59 -2.96 -0.95
C VAL A 62 -8.99 -3.56 -1.09
N SER A 63 -9.91 -3.19 -0.19
CA SER A 63 -11.31 -3.58 -0.26
C SER A 63 -11.92 -3.14 -1.59
N TRP A 64 -11.72 -1.88 -1.99
CA TRP A 64 -12.23 -1.37 -3.26
C TRP A 64 -11.73 -2.17 -4.47
N VAL A 65 -10.44 -2.53 -4.53
CA VAL A 65 -9.86 -3.36 -5.61
C VAL A 65 -10.53 -4.73 -5.67
N ILE A 66 -10.74 -5.37 -4.52
CA ILE A 66 -11.36 -6.70 -4.44
C ILE A 66 -12.78 -6.67 -5.00
N HIS A 67 -13.55 -5.63 -4.68
CA HIS A 67 -14.95 -5.47 -5.09
C HIS A 67 -15.15 -5.02 -6.55
N GLN A 68 -14.08 -4.77 -7.31
CA GLN A 68 -14.24 -4.47 -8.73
C GLN A 68 -14.83 -5.66 -9.49
N PRO A 69 -15.59 -5.43 -10.58
CA PRO A 69 -16.13 -6.49 -11.42
C PRO A 69 -15.04 -7.50 -11.84
N PRO A 70 -15.37 -8.80 -12.04
CA PRO A 70 -14.37 -9.84 -12.33
C PRO A 70 -13.49 -9.55 -13.56
N HIS A 71 -14.00 -8.81 -14.54
CA HIS A 71 -13.29 -8.42 -15.76
C HIS A 71 -12.40 -7.17 -15.60
N VAL A 72 -12.44 -6.51 -14.43
CA VAL A 72 -11.65 -5.30 -14.14
C VAL A 72 -10.44 -5.66 -13.29
N ASN A 73 -9.25 -5.30 -13.78
CA ASN A 73 -7.99 -5.42 -13.05
C ASN A 73 -7.38 -4.04 -12.81
N VAL A 74 -7.17 -3.67 -11.56
CA VAL A 74 -6.43 -2.44 -11.20
C VAL A 74 -4.95 -2.77 -11.11
N ASN A 75 -4.13 -2.20 -11.99
CA ASN A 75 -2.72 -2.61 -12.08
C ASN A 75 -1.87 -2.09 -10.93
N ARG A 76 -2.12 -0.84 -10.52
CA ARG A 76 -1.36 -0.12 -9.51
C ARG A 76 -2.26 0.90 -8.84
N ILE A 77 -2.16 1.00 -7.52
CA ILE A 77 -2.68 2.13 -6.75
C ILE A 77 -1.52 2.65 -5.91
N GLU A 78 -1.22 3.93 -6.11
CA GLU A 78 -0.23 4.67 -5.32
C GLU A 78 -1.00 5.67 -4.45
N LEU A 79 -0.75 5.63 -3.15
CA LEU A 79 -1.43 6.49 -2.17
C LEU A 79 -0.40 7.11 -1.23
N MET A 80 -0.44 8.44 -1.15
CA MET A 80 0.45 9.24 -0.33
C MET A 80 -0.40 10.13 0.57
N PRO A 81 0.05 10.44 1.80
CA PRO A 81 -0.56 11.53 2.55
C PRO A 81 -0.46 12.83 1.72
N SER A 82 -1.54 13.60 1.69
CA SER A 82 -1.49 14.96 1.13
C SER A 82 -0.61 15.85 2.00
N SER A 83 -0.16 16.97 1.45
CA SER A 83 0.49 18.01 2.25
C SER A 83 -0.40 18.43 3.43
N PRO A 84 0.20 18.87 4.55
CA PRO A 84 -0.54 19.48 5.66
C PRO A 84 -1.42 20.65 5.21
#